data_AF-A0A840HE13-F1
#
_entry.id   AF-A0A840HE13-F1
#
_cell.length_a   1.000
_cell.length_b   1.000
_cell.length_c   1.000
_cell.angle_alpha   90.00
_cell.angle_beta   90.00
_cell.angle_gamma   90.00
#
_symmetry.space_group_name_H-M   'P 1'
#
loop_
_entity.id
_entity.type
_entity.pdbx_description
1 polymer ?
#
loop_
_entity_poly.entity_id
_entity_poly.type
_entity_poly.pdbx_seq_one_letter_code
_entity_poly.pdbx_strand_id
1 'polypeptide(L)'
;MAQHNADQITNWKGQSGERWVAHQARLDARLEVFGQAAITAIDDAVKMTFEVGPLSRALVDQPDDIRARASAAVRAAFADCPGERSVMIDGATWIVTARNPAQADSD
;
A
#
# COMPACT_ATOMS: atom_id res chain seq x y z
N MET A 1 -12.65 -0.15 -36.86
CA MET A 1 -11.85 -0.70 -35.73
C MET A 1 -10.66 -1.53 -36.21
N ALA A 2 -10.83 -2.50 -37.12
CA ALA A 2 -9.73 -3.33 -37.61
C ALA A 2 -8.58 -2.56 -38.29
N GLN A 3 -8.90 -1.56 -39.14
CA GLN A 3 -7.89 -0.73 -39.80
C GLN A 3 -7.02 0.06 -38.82
N HIS A 4 -7.64 0.68 -37.80
CA HIS A 4 -6.94 1.44 -36.77
C HIS A 4 -5.95 0.57 -35.96
N ASN A 5 -6.32 -0.68 -35.68
CA ASN A 5 -5.43 -1.64 -35.03
C ASN A 5 -4.24 -2.00 -35.93
N ALA A 6 -4.47 -2.27 -37.22
CA ALA A 6 -3.40 -2.56 -38.19
C ALA A 6 -2.39 -1.40 -38.33
N ASP A 7 -2.89 -0.16 -38.31
CA ASP A 7 -2.06 1.05 -38.36
C ASP A 7 -1.23 1.21 -37.07
N GLN A 8 -1.83 0.94 -35.90
CA GLN A 8 -1.12 0.93 -34.62
C GLN A 8 -0.02 -0.13 -34.57
N ILE A 9 -0.28 -1.36 -35.03
CA ILE A 9 0.73 -2.44 -35.08
C ILE A 9 1.91 -2.02 -35.97
N THR A 10 1.63 -1.46 -37.15
CA THR A 10 2.67 -1.01 -38.07
C THR A 10 3.51 0.11 -37.45
N ASN A 11 2.86 1.08 -36.79
CA ASN A 11 3.53 2.17 -36.11
C ASN A 11 4.39 1.68 -34.90
N TRP A 12 3.85 0.77 -34.09
CA TRP A 12 4.57 0.16 -32.96
C TRP A 12 5.81 -0.63 -33.40
N LYS A 13 5.73 -1.33 -34.53
CA LYS A 13 6.90 -2.02 -35.12
C LYS A 13 7.93 -1.08 -35.74
N GLY A 14 7.59 0.18 -35.96
CA GLY A 14 8.46 1.19 -36.57
C GLY A 14 8.92 2.25 -35.57
N GLN A 15 8.79 3.52 -35.97
CA GLN A 15 9.35 4.67 -35.26
C GLN A 15 8.90 4.78 -33.79
N SER A 16 7.67 4.39 -33.45
CA SER A 16 7.23 4.40 -32.05
C SER A 16 7.96 3.36 -31.20
N GLY A 17 8.26 2.17 -31.74
CA GLY A 17 9.04 1.14 -31.06
C GLY A 17 10.50 1.56 -30.85
N GLU A 18 11.14 2.11 -31.89
CA GLU A 18 12.52 2.62 -31.79
C GLU A 18 12.64 3.75 -30.76
N ARG A 19 11.68 4.69 -30.77
CA ARG A 19 11.63 5.76 -29.77
C ARG A 19 11.36 5.23 -28.37
N TRP A 20 10.53 4.19 -28.23
CA TRP A 20 10.29 3.55 -26.94
C TRP A 20 11.60 2.95 -26.40
N VAL A 21 12.33 2.16 -27.20
CA VAL A 21 13.60 1.53 -26.78
C VAL A 21 14.64 2.59 -26.42
N ALA A 22 14.75 3.66 -27.21
CA ALA A 22 15.66 4.78 -26.92
C ALA A 22 15.34 5.49 -25.59
N HIS A 23 14.10 5.44 -25.12
CA HIS A 23 13.68 6.06 -23.86
C HIS A 23 13.44 5.06 -22.72
N GLN A 24 13.57 3.75 -22.99
CA GLN A 24 13.21 2.68 -22.05
C GLN A 24 13.89 2.88 -20.70
N ALA A 25 15.23 2.97 -20.68
CA ALA A 25 15.99 3.11 -19.44
C ALA A 25 15.55 4.34 -18.62
N ARG A 26 15.18 5.44 -19.27
CA ARG A 26 14.68 6.65 -18.60
C ARG A 26 13.27 6.46 -18.05
N LEU A 27 12.41 5.74 -18.76
CA LEU A 27 11.05 5.45 -18.31
C LEU A 27 11.08 4.47 -17.14
N ASP A 28 11.88 3.40 -17.23
CA ASP A 28 12.08 2.43 -16.16
C ASP A 28 12.63 3.12 -14.90
N ALA A 29 13.67 3.95 -15.02
CA ALA A 29 14.22 4.70 -13.89
C ALA A 29 13.21 5.67 -13.24
N ARG A 30 12.27 6.23 -14.01
CA ARG A 30 11.19 7.07 -13.46
C ARG A 30 10.16 6.24 -12.72
N LEU A 31 9.79 5.08 -13.27
CA LEU A 31 8.81 4.18 -12.68
C LEU A 31 9.33 3.50 -11.41
N GLU A 32 10.64 3.22 -11.36
CA GLU A 32 11.32 2.62 -10.22
C GLU A 32 11.07 3.39 -8.92
N VAL A 33 11.11 4.73 -8.96
CA VAL A 33 10.83 5.58 -7.78
C VAL A 33 9.43 5.35 -7.23
N PHE A 34 8.44 5.21 -8.10
CA PHE A 34 7.06 4.96 -7.68
C PHE A 34 6.87 3.53 -7.17
N GLY A 35 7.48 2.54 -7.84
CA GLY A 35 7.47 1.15 -7.37
C GLY A 35 8.10 0.99 -5.99
N GLN A 36 9.25 1.63 -5.78
CA GLN A 36 9.93 1.60 -4.49
C GLN A 36 9.12 2.32 -3.40
N ALA A 37 8.50 3.45 -3.71
CA ALA A 37 7.63 4.16 -2.78
C ALA A 37 6.42 3.30 -2.35
N ALA A 38 5.80 2.57 -3.27
CA ALA A 38 4.71 1.65 -2.97
C ALA A 38 5.16 0.49 -2.08
N ILE A 39 6.32 -0.11 -2.36
CA ILE A 39 6.90 -1.19 -1.54
C ILE A 39 7.18 -0.70 -0.12
N THR A 40 7.84 0.44 0.02
CA THR A 40 8.16 1.05 1.32
C THR A 40 6.90 1.38 2.11
N ALA A 41 5.87 1.95 1.46
CA ALA A 41 4.61 2.28 2.13
C ALA A 41 3.90 1.05 2.71
N ILE A 42 3.93 -0.08 2.00
CA ILE A 42 3.39 -1.36 2.50
C ILE A 42 4.21 -1.85 3.70
N ASP A 43 5.54 -1.79 3.62
CA ASP A 43 6.43 -2.23 4.70
C ASP A 43 6.24 -1.42 5.98
N ASP A 44 6.13 -0.10 5.87
CA ASP A 44 5.86 0.79 6.99
C ASP A 44 4.48 0.51 7.62
N ALA A 45 3.46 0.27 6.79
CA ALA A 45 2.11 -0.06 7.27
C ALA A 45 2.07 -1.42 7.99
N VAL A 46 2.75 -2.44 7.45
CA VAL A 46 2.87 -3.76 8.10
C VAL A 46 3.52 -3.59 9.47
N LYS A 47 4.66 -2.89 9.54
CA LYS A 47 5.34 -2.62 10.81
C LYS A 47 4.40 -1.94 11.82
N MET A 48 3.72 -0.86 11.42
CA MET A 48 2.81 -0.12 12.30
C MET A 48 1.68 -1.00 12.85
N THR A 49 1.15 -1.94 12.05
CA THR A 49 0.08 -2.86 12.45
C THR A 49 0.52 -3.85 13.54
N PHE A 50 1.83 -4.11 13.66
CA PHE A 50 2.40 -5.01 14.66
C PHE A 50 2.87 -4.28 15.94
N GLU A 51 3.03 -2.96 15.89
CA GLU A 51 3.49 -2.17 17.05
C GLU A 51 2.38 -1.93 18.08
N VAL A 52 1.12 -1.81 17.65
CA VAL A 52 -0.01 -1.46 18.52
C VAL A 52 -1.30 -2.17 18.12
N GLY A 53 -2.16 -2.47 19.10
CA GLY A 53 -3.53 -2.92 18.86
C GLY A 53 -3.78 -4.44 19.00
N PRO A 54 -4.94 -4.93 18.53
CA PRO A 54 -5.37 -6.32 18.73
C PRO A 54 -4.45 -7.37 18.11
N LEU A 55 -3.84 -7.08 16.96
CA LEU A 55 -2.94 -8.02 16.27
C LEU A 55 -1.67 -8.28 17.09
N SER A 56 -1.03 -7.22 17.59
CA SER A 56 0.17 -7.33 18.42
C SER A 56 -0.07 -8.20 19.65
N ARG A 57 -1.22 -8.02 20.33
CA ARG A 57 -1.61 -8.85 21.48
C ARG A 57 -1.88 -10.31 21.10
N ALA A 58 -2.55 -10.54 19.98
CA ALA A 58 -2.87 -11.90 19.50
C ALA A 58 -1.60 -12.71 19.17
N LEU A 59 -0.50 -12.02 18.83
CA LEU A 59 0.76 -12.65 18.42
C LEU A 59 1.79 -12.77 19.55
N VAL A 60 1.53 -12.25 20.75
CA VAL A 60 2.56 -12.10 21.81
C VAL A 60 3.26 -13.43 22.19
N ASP A 61 2.52 -14.53 22.25
CA ASP A 61 3.04 -15.86 22.60
C ASP A 61 3.07 -16.83 21.40
N GLN A 62 2.94 -16.30 20.18
CA GLN A 62 2.97 -17.13 18.98
C GLN A 62 4.41 -17.43 18.55
N PRO A 63 4.69 -18.63 18.04
CA PRO A 63 6.01 -18.96 17.51
C PRO A 63 6.34 -18.16 16.24
N ASP A 64 7.63 -18.08 15.90
CA ASP A 64 8.14 -17.22 14.83
C ASP A 64 7.56 -17.55 13.44
N ASP A 65 7.26 -18.82 13.18
CA ASP A 65 6.64 -19.25 11.92
C ASP A 65 5.22 -18.68 11.76
N ILE A 66 4.45 -18.63 12.86
CA ILE A 66 3.12 -18.02 12.88
C ILE A 66 3.21 -16.50 12.72
N ARG A 67 4.19 -15.86 13.38
CA ARG A 67 4.45 -14.42 13.23
C ARG A 67 4.84 -14.06 11.79
N ALA A 68 5.69 -14.87 11.16
CA ALA A 68 6.10 -14.68 9.76
C ALA A 68 4.92 -14.86 8.80
N ARG A 69 4.09 -15.88 9.01
CA ARG A 69 2.85 -16.10 8.23
C ARG A 69 1.86 -14.96 8.39
N ALA A 70 1.67 -14.44 9.60
CA ALA A 70 0.82 -13.29 9.85
C ALA A 70 1.33 -12.05 9.11
N SER A 71 2.63 -11.78 9.17
CA SER A 71 3.25 -10.65 8.45
C SER A 71 3.04 -10.75 6.94
N ALA A 72 3.28 -11.94 6.36
CA ALA A 72 3.04 -12.17 4.94
C ALA A 72 1.56 -11.99 4.54
N ALA A 73 0.63 -12.44 5.38
CA ALA A 73 -0.81 -12.28 5.14
C ALA A 73 -1.23 -10.80 5.20
N VAL A 74 -0.76 -10.03 6.19
CA VAL A 74 -1.03 -8.59 6.31
C VAL A 74 -0.42 -7.83 5.13
N ARG A 75 0.81 -8.18 4.73
CA ARG A 75 1.46 -7.58 3.55
C ARG A 75 0.65 -7.81 2.28
N ALA A 76 0.14 -9.02 2.08
CA ALA A 76 -0.71 -9.36 0.94
C ALA A 76 -2.02 -8.55 0.97
N ALA A 77 -2.67 -8.44 2.12
CA ALA A 77 -3.90 -7.64 2.26
C ALA A 77 -3.67 -6.15 1.96
N PHE A 78 -2.54 -5.58 2.37
CA PHE A 78 -2.22 -4.18 2.10
C PHE A 78 -1.83 -3.90 0.64
N ALA A 79 -1.38 -4.90 -0.10
CA ALA A 79 -1.11 -4.75 -1.54
C ALA A 79 -2.40 -4.44 -2.34
N ASP A 80 -3.57 -4.86 -1.83
CA ASP A 80 -4.88 -4.59 -2.42
C ASP A 80 -5.48 -3.23 -2.00
N CYS A 81 -4.75 -2.45 -1.19
CA CYS A 81 -5.19 -1.16 -0.63
C CYS A 81 -4.30 0.02 -1.12
N PRO A 82 -4.18 0.25 -2.44
CA PRO A 82 -3.23 1.22 -2.98
C PRO A 82 -3.60 2.67 -2.66
N GLY A 83 -2.60 3.45 -2.24
CA GLY A 83 -2.59 4.91 -2.23
C GLY A 83 -1.33 5.44 -2.92
N GLU A 84 -1.28 6.73 -3.28
CA GLU A 84 -0.17 7.29 -4.06
C GLU A 84 1.21 7.18 -3.38
N ARG A 85 1.23 7.26 -2.04
CA ARG A 85 2.46 7.13 -1.21
C ARG A 85 2.18 6.42 0.12
N SER A 86 1.06 5.73 0.21
CA SER A 86 0.52 5.16 1.45
C SER A 86 -0.36 3.96 1.15
N VAL A 87 -0.66 3.15 2.17
CA VAL A 87 -1.74 2.17 2.13
C VAL A 87 -3.02 2.84 2.59
N MET A 88 -4.11 2.71 1.83
CA MET A 88 -5.42 3.28 2.18
C MET A 88 -6.33 2.19 2.73
N ILE A 89 -6.60 2.23 4.04
CA ILE A 89 -7.43 1.23 4.73
C ILE A 89 -8.72 1.90 5.17
N ASP A 90 -9.86 1.26 4.93
CA ASP A 90 -11.15 1.71 5.47
C ASP A 90 -11.13 1.62 6.99
N GLY A 91 -11.54 2.70 7.65
CA GLY A 91 -11.51 2.81 9.11
C GLY A 91 -12.72 3.55 9.65
N ALA A 92 -13.13 3.18 10.85
CA ALA A 92 -14.12 3.90 11.63
C ALA A 92 -13.50 4.30 12.98
N THR A 93 -13.57 5.60 13.28
CA THR A 93 -13.06 6.17 14.54
C THR A 93 -14.21 6.81 15.29
N TRP A 94 -14.39 6.42 16.55
CA TRP A 94 -15.37 7.03 17.46
C TRP A 94 -14.66 7.85 18.52
N ILE A 95 -15.12 9.08 18.74
CA ILE A 95 -14.68 9.95 19.83
C ILE A 95 -15.79 9.95 20.88
N VAL A 96 -15.45 9.54 22.11
CA VAL A 96 -16.39 9.47 23.24
C VAL A 96 -15.96 10.46 24.30
N THR A 97 -16.89 11.26 24.80
CA THR A 97 -16.68 12.16 25.95
C THR A 97 -17.52 11.65 27.12
N ALA A 98 -16.88 11.44 28.27
CA ALA A 98 -17.55 11.15 29.54
C ALA A 98 -17.36 12.32 30.50
N ARG A 99 -18.41 12.63 31.29
CA ARG A 99 -18.33 13.60 32.40
C ARG A 99 -18.39 12.84 33.72
N ASN A 100 -17.47 13.15 34.63
CA ASN A 100 -17.48 12.62 35.99
C ASN A 100 -18.50 13.42 36.84
N PRO A 101 -19.60 12.81 37.32
CA PRO A 101 -20.60 13.53 38.10
C PRO A 101 -20.07 14.02 39.44
N ALA A 102 -19.06 13.38 40.03
CA ALA A 102 -18.48 13.80 41.32
C ALA A 102 -17.66 15.10 41.24
N GLN A 103 -17.35 15.59 40.03
CA GLN A 103 -16.64 16.85 39.81
C GLN A 103 -17.58 18.05 39.60
N ALA A 104 -18.90 17.83 39.49
CA ALA A 104 -19.88 18.89 39.30
C ALA A 104 -20.30 19.58 40.62
N ASP A 105 -20.06 18.93 41.76
CA ASP A 105 -20.48 19.42 43.08
C ASP A 105 -19.40 20.21 43.83
N SER A 106 -18.34 20.68 43.14
CA SER A 106 -17.19 21.39 43.75
C SER A 106 -16.99 22.85 43.28
N ASP A 107 -17.95 23.42 42.54
CA ASP A 107 -18.03 24.85 42.19
C ASP A 107 -19.20 25.53 42.94
#